data_AF-A0AA37GHK9-F1
#
_entry.id   AF-A0AA37GHK9-F1
#
_cell.length_a   1.000
_cell.length_b   1.000
_cell.length_c   1.000
_cell.angle_alpha   90.00
_cell.angle_beta   90.00
_cell.angle_gamma   90.00
#
_symmetry.space_group_name_H-M   'P 1'
#
loop_
_entity.id
_entity.type
_entity.pdbx_description
1 polymer ?
#
loop_
_entity_poly.entity_id
_entity_poly.type
_entity_poly.pdbx_seq_one_letter_code
_entity_poly.pdbx_strand_id
1 'polypeptide(L)'
;MKASGILEHIGTAPAARDMLEIVNQTGYKKLRYWGFSYGTILGGVFAAMYPEKVERLVSDGNVDYREWFNSAHVNFIRDTDKVLFAFYDFCYQAGPEKCAFHAPTSEAIMERLSKLLSTLKTHPVIVAMDEENGPEVPMLVTYSKVMRLLSSTLYQPQYQFESFSKIIAALEGKDGRPFYEHYHPSKLTPAPICSPQPISPLEPLPVIIEGTEDAFPVIMCADHPAVHNLTLEDVQREADTILDLSPATGALNVPYQMTCNQRTTRPRWRFDGPFEAKTSHPILFIANQADNITPLVSARNNSAGFPGSIVLVQNSYGYINAYFQNGSLPEAGKECEGDSQPFGPKVGNEVRLYQSPLFL
;
A
#
# COMPACT_ATOMS: atom_id res chain seq x y z
N MET A 1 -18.60 -21.48 3.18
CA MET A 1 -17.25 -21.28 3.76
C MET A 1 -16.99 -22.08 5.05
N LYS A 2 -17.91 -22.17 6.04
CA LYS A 2 -17.71 -23.06 7.21
C LYS A 2 -17.64 -24.56 6.86
N ALA A 3 -18.36 -25.01 5.83
CA ALA A 3 -18.47 -26.42 5.47
C ALA A 3 -17.19 -27.08 4.92
N SER A 4 -16.21 -26.30 4.43
CA SER A 4 -14.96 -26.85 3.86
C SER A 4 -13.80 -26.89 4.84
N GLY A 5 -13.91 -26.27 6.03
CA GLY A 5 -12.80 -26.14 6.98
C GLY A 5 -11.64 -25.23 6.50
N ILE A 6 -11.70 -24.71 5.27
CA ILE A 6 -10.59 -23.98 4.63
C ILE A 6 -10.13 -22.76 5.41
N LEU A 7 -11.07 -22.08 6.09
CA LEU A 7 -10.78 -20.88 6.88
C LEU A 7 -9.82 -21.14 8.04
N GLU A 8 -9.70 -22.39 8.52
CA GLU A 8 -8.74 -22.77 9.56
C GLU A 8 -7.32 -22.97 9.03
N HIS A 9 -7.14 -22.90 7.70
CA HIS A 9 -5.86 -23.08 7.02
C HIS A 9 -5.39 -21.82 6.30
N ILE A 10 -6.07 -20.69 6.51
CA ILE A 10 -5.71 -19.39 5.94
C ILE A 10 -4.96 -18.58 7.00
N GLY A 11 -3.88 -17.91 6.59
CA GLY A 11 -3.05 -17.04 7.43
C GLY A 11 -1.63 -16.95 6.87
N THR A 12 -0.79 -16.10 7.44
CA THR A 12 0.58 -15.93 6.94
C THR A 12 1.46 -17.16 7.21
N ALA A 13 1.33 -17.79 8.39
CA ALA A 13 2.12 -18.97 8.74
C ALA A 13 1.93 -20.17 7.79
N PRO A 14 0.69 -20.61 7.46
CA PRO A 14 0.50 -21.65 6.44
C PRO A 14 1.01 -21.21 5.07
N ALA A 15 0.82 -19.94 4.66
CA ALA A 15 1.36 -19.45 3.40
C ALA A 15 2.91 -19.49 3.34
N ALA A 16 3.59 -19.19 4.45
CA ALA A 16 5.05 -19.32 4.54
C ALA A 16 5.51 -20.79 4.43
N ARG A 17 4.72 -21.73 4.98
CA ARG A 17 4.96 -23.17 4.78
C ARG A 17 4.75 -23.57 3.32
N ASP A 18 3.75 -23.02 2.64
CA ASP A 18 3.53 -23.26 1.22
C ASP A 18 4.69 -22.74 0.37
N MET A 19 5.26 -21.58 0.73
CA MET A 19 6.49 -21.08 0.09
C MET A 19 7.66 -22.06 0.26
N LEU A 20 7.81 -22.68 1.44
CA LEU A 20 8.84 -23.70 1.66
C LEU A 20 8.62 -24.91 0.76
N GLU A 21 7.36 -25.35 0.62
CA GLU A 21 7.01 -26.46 -0.26
C GLU A 21 7.28 -26.13 -1.73
N ILE A 22 6.92 -24.93 -2.19
CA ILE A 22 7.24 -24.44 -3.54
C ILE A 22 8.75 -24.49 -3.79
N VAL A 23 9.57 -24.02 -2.84
CA VAL A 23 11.04 -24.07 -2.95
C VAL A 23 11.53 -25.51 -3.07
N ASN A 24 11.02 -26.43 -2.24
CA ASN A 24 11.43 -27.83 -2.27
C ASN A 24 11.02 -28.52 -3.59
N GLN A 25 9.82 -28.25 -4.11
CA GLN A 25 9.29 -28.88 -5.32
C GLN A 25 9.93 -28.35 -6.62
N THR A 26 10.38 -27.09 -6.61
CA THR A 26 11.07 -26.47 -7.75
C THR A 26 12.55 -26.85 -7.83
N GLY A 27 13.08 -27.62 -6.86
CA GLY A 27 14.47 -28.07 -6.82
C GLY A 27 15.46 -27.00 -6.33
N TYR A 28 14.99 -25.80 -5.96
CA TYR A 28 15.82 -24.78 -5.33
C TYR A 28 16.11 -25.15 -3.87
N LYS A 29 17.32 -24.87 -3.40
CA LYS A 29 17.71 -25.18 -2.00
C LYS A 29 17.19 -24.14 -1.00
N LYS A 30 16.99 -22.92 -1.46
CA LYS A 30 16.69 -21.72 -0.67
C LYS A 30 15.80 -20.77 -1.49
N LEU A 31 15.09 -19.90 -0.80
CA LEU A 31 14.15 -18.92 -1.31
C LEU A 31 14.86 -17.66 -1.80
N ARG A 32 14.45 -17.21 -2.99
CA ARG A 32 14.68 -15.84 -3.49
C ARG A 32 13.32 -15.16 -3.55
N TYR A 33 13.13 -14.10 -2.78
CA TYR A 33 11.83 -13.49 -2.56
C TYR A 33 11.91 -11.97 -2.55
N TRP A 34 10.91 -11.34 -3.17
CA TRP A 34 10.64 -9.92 -3.07
C TRP A 34 9.24 -9.74 -2.48
N GLY A 35 9.18 -9.24 -1.25
CA GLY A 35 7.93 -8.95 -0.56
C GLY A 35 7.59 -7.48 -0.67
N PHE A 36 6.32 -7.20 -0.96
CA PHE A 36 5.76 -5.86 -1.10
C PHE A 36 4.58 -5.68 -0.17
N SER A 37 4.53 -4.60 0.61
CA SER A 37 3.41 -4.33 1.52
C SER A 37 3.13 -5.54 2.43
N TYR A 38 1.93 -6.14 2.43
CA TYR A 38 1.64 -7.37 3.17
C TYR A 38 2.61 -8.54 2.83
N GLY A 39 3.16 -8.59 1.62
CA GLY A 39 4.23 -9.53 1.27
C GLY A 39 5.48 -9.42 2.15
N THR A 40 5.72 -8.26 2.78
CA THR A 40 6.79 -8.10 3.78
C THR A 40 6.52 -8.88 5.07
N ILE A 41 5.25 -8.99 5.50
CA ILE A 41 4.84 -9.88 6.61
C ILE A 41 5.16 -11.32 6.23
N LEU A 42 4.74 -11.74 5.02
CA LEU A 42 4.97 -13.10 4.53
C LEU A 42 6.46 -13.46 4.46
N GLY A 43 7.28 -12.55 3.91
CA GLY A 43 8.73 -12.70 3.88
C GLY A 43 9.35 -12.75 5.27
N GLY A 44 8.90 -11.90 6.20
CA GLY A 44 9.37 -11.87 7.58
C GLY A 44 9.04 -13.14 8.36
N VAL A 45 7.81 -13.65 8.22
CA VAL A 45 7.38 -14.93 8.81
C VAL A 45 8.21 -16.08 8.24
N PHE A 46 8.41 -16.13 6.92
CA PHE A 46 9.25 -17.15 6.30
C PHE A 46 10.69 -17.09 6.83
N ALA A 47 11.28 -15.89 6.93
CA ALA A 47 12.64 -15.71 7.40
C ALA A 47 12.83 -16.09 8.87
N ALA A 48 11.81 -15.88 9.70
CA ALA A 48 11.82 -16.26 11.11
C ALA A 48 11.61 -17.78 11.30
N MET A 49 10.70 -18.39 10.53
CA MET A 49 10.39 -19.83 10.63
C MET A 49 11.43 -20.72 9.96
N TYR A 50 12.03 -20.27 8.85
CA TYR A 50 12.94 -21.04 8.00
C TYR A 50 14.21 -20.24 7.64
N PRO A 51 14.95 -19.71 8.62
CA PRO A 51 16.09 -18.81 8.38
C PRO A 51 17.18 -19.41 7.49
N GLU A 52 17.39 -20.73 7.57
CA GLU A 52 18.36 -21.46 6.76
C GLU A 52 17.97 -21.54 5.28
N LYS A 53 16.67 -21.39 4.99
CA LYS A 53 16.08 -21.42 3.65
C LYS A 53 16.09 -20.05 2.96
N VAL A 54 16.67 -19.00 3.54
CA VAL A 54 16.75 -17.68 2.91
C VAL A 54 18.02 -17.54 2.03
N GLU A 55 17.86 -17.28 0.73
CA GLU A 55 18.97 -16.94 -0.17
C GLU A 55 19.06 -15.45 -0.48
N ARG A 56 17.95 -14.87 -0.95
CA ARG A 56 17.82 -13.44 -1.23
C ARG A 56 16.44 -13.02 -0.80
N LEU A 57 16.34 -12.09 0.13
CA LEU A 57 15.05 -11.55 0.57
C LEU A 57 15.13 -10.04 0.52
N VAL A 58 14.24 -9.46 -0.29
CA VAL A 58 13.98 -8.01 -0.31
C VAL A 58 12.60 -7.78 0.30
N SER A 59 12.54 -6.88 1.25
CA SER A 59 11.32 -6.50 1.96
C SER A 59 11.08 -5.01 1.73
N ASP A 60 10.12 -4.67 0.88
CA ASP A 60 9.92 -3.32 0.32
C ASP A 60 8.50 -2.82 0.62
N GLY A 61 8.39 -1.62 1.22
CA GLY A 61 7.14 -1.16 1.84
C GLY A 61 6.79 -2.03 3.04
N ASN A 62 7.50 -1.82 4.15
CA ASN A 62 7.49 -2.73 5.29
C ASN A 62 6.32 -2.49 6.25
N VAL A 63 5.48 -3.52 6.43
CA VAL A 63 4.51 -3.55 7.54
C VAL A 63 5.25 -3.99 8.80
N ASP A 64 5.01 -3.30 9.92
CA ASP A 64 5.65 -3.66 11.20
C ASP A 64 5.12 -5.02 11.68
N TYR A 65 6.03 -5.99 11.85
CA TYR A 65 5.66 -7.36 12.18
C TYR A 65 4.97 -7.46 13.55
N ARG A 66 5.50 -6.74 14.55
CA ARG A 66 4.95 -6.81 15.90
C ARG A 66 3.61 -6.10 15.95
N GLU A 67 3.44 -5.02 15.21
CA GLU A 67 2.18 -4.30 15.15
C GLU A 67 1.07 -5.11 14.46
N TRP A 68 1.38 -5.75 13.32
CA TRP A 68 0.44 -6.60 12.58
C TRP A 68 -0.09 -7.73 13.45
N PHE A 69 0.80 -8.51 14.07
CA PHE A 69 0.39 -9.65 14.89
C PHE A 69 -0.22 -9.28 16.24
N ASN A 70 -0.11 -8.01 16.68
CA ASN A 70 -0.77 -7.49 17.90
C ASN A 70 -1.98 -6.58 17.62
N SER A 71 -2.36 -6.35 16.36
CA SER A 71 -3.52 -5.53 15.96
C SER A 71 -3.48 -4.05 16.41
N ALA A 72 -2.29 -3.47 16.62
CA ALA A 72 -2.19 -2.10 17.12
C ALA A 72 -2.42 -1.02 16.04
N HIS A 73 -2.05 -1.26 14.77
CA HIS A 73 -2.39 -0.44 13.58
C HIS A 73 -2.04 1.08 13.65
N VAL A 74 -1.07 1.46 14.50
CA VAL A 74 -0.61 2.84 14.69
C VAL A 74 0.39 3.28 13.61
N ASN A 75 1.42 2.48 13.32
CA ASN A 75 2.41 2.82 12.30
C ASN A 75 1.78 2.89 10.91
N PHE A 76 0.71 2.13 10.64
CA PHE A 76 -0.01 2.13 9.36
C PHE A 76 -0.43 3.52 8.85
N ILE A 77 -0.69 4.47 9.74
CA ILE A 77 -1.15 5.82 9.35
C ILE A 77 -0.17 6.94 9.70
N ARG A 78 0.91 6.62 10.40
CA ARG A 78 1.82 7.58 11.03
C ARG A 78 2.43 8.61 10.09
N ASP A 79 2.77 8.19 8.87
CA ASP A 79 3.42 9.05 7.87
C ASP A 79 2.44 9.57 6.80
N THR A 80 1.14 9.24 6.90
CA THR A 80 0.12 9.68 5.95
C THR A 80 0.13 11.19 5.76
N ASP A 81 0.12 11.92 6.87
CA ASP A 81 0.00 13.38 6.82
C ASP A 81 1.24 14.03 6.23
N LYS A 82 2.42 13.40 6.35
CA LYS A 82 3.63 13.88 5.66
C LYS A 82 3.47 13.86 4.15
N VAL A 83 2.82 12.83 3.61
CA VAL A 83 2.53 12.73 2.17
C VAL A 83 1.45 13.73 1.75
N LEU A 84 0.45 13.97 2.62
CA LEU A 84 -0.54 15.01 2.38
C LEU A 84 0.07 16.43 2.40
N PHE A 85 0.97 16.72 3.34
CA PHE A 85 1.68 18.00 3.38
C PHE A 85 2.57 18.17 2.15
N ALA A 86 3.20 17.09 1.69
CA ALA A 86 3.92 17.11 0.41
C ALA A 86 3.00 17.47 -0.77
N PHE A 87 1.73 17.02 -0.80
CA PHE A 87 0.78 17.47 -1.83
C PHE A 87 0.59 18.99 -1.82
N TYR A 88 0.46 19.60 -0.65
CA TYR A 88 0.31 21.06 -0.53
C TYR A 88 1.55 21.79 -1.05
N ASP A 89 2.73 21.36 -0.63
CA ASP A 89 4.00 21.96 -1.04
C ASP A 89 4.28 21.79 -2.53
N PHE A 90 4.11 20.58 -3.06
CA PHE A 90 4.33 20.32 -4.48
C PHE A 90 3.30 21.04 -5.36
N CYS A 91 2.02 21.10 -4.94
CA CYS A 91 1.01 21.85 -5.68
C CYS A 91 1.31 23.36 -5.69
N TYR A 92 1.76 23.93 -4.57
CA TYR A 92 2.20 25.32 -4.49
C TYR A 92 3.39 25.57 -5.43
N GLN A 93 4.45 24.76 -5.32
CA GLN A 93 5.66 24.89 -6.15
C GLN A 93 5.39 24.70 -7.65
N ALA A 94 4.43 23.85 -8.01
CA ALA A 94 4.08 23.57 -9.39
C ALA A 94 3.40 24.75 -10.10
N GLY A 95 2.79 25.67 -9.35
CA GLY A 95 2.09 26.83 -9.90
C GLY A 95 0.71 26.50 -10.52
N PRO A 96 -0.07 27.52 -10.90
CA PRO A 96 -1.44 27.37 -11.39
C PRO A 96 -1.55 26.69 -12.76
N GLU A 97 -0.47 26.65 -13.55
CA GLU A 97 -0.46 25.98 -14.84
C GLU A 97 -0.44 24.46 -14.72
N LYS A 98 0.17 23.93 -13.65
CA LYS A 98 0.34 22.49 -13.42
C LYS A 98 -0.54 21.95 -12.31
N CYS A 99 -0.79 22.72 -11.25
CA CYS A 99 -1.72 22.35 -10.20
C CYS A 99 -3.03 23.15 -10.33
N ALA A 100 -4.11 22.48 -10.72
CA ALA A 100 -5.43 23.12 -10.86
C ALA A 100 -5.99 23.60 -9.50
N PHE A 101 -5.51 23.03 -8.40
CA PHE A 101 -5.88 23.41 -7.03
C PHE A 101 -4.90 24.41 -6.38
N HIS A 102 -4.03 25.05 -7.17
CA HIS A 102 -3.01 25.98 -6.69
C HIS A 102 -3.61 27.15 -5.90
N ALA A 103 -2.94 27.54 -4.81
CA ALA A 103 -3.20 28.76 -4.06
C ALA A 103 -1.87 29.47 -3.71
N PRO A 104 -1.89 30.74 -3.26
CA PRO A 104 -0.66 31.52 -3.03
C PRO A 104 0.31 30.97 -1.97
N THR A 105 -0.12 30.04 -1.12
CA THR A 105 0.74 29.33 -0.15
C THR A 105 0.25 27.89 0.06
N SER A 106 1.12 27.01 0.57
CA SER A 106 0.76 25.64 0.96
C SER A 106 -0.37 25.60 2.00
N GLU A 107 -0.37 26.52 2.96
CA GLU A 107 -1.41 26.64 3.99
C GLU A 107 -2.77 26.99 3.36
N ALA A 108 -2.78 27.88 2.37
CA ALA A 108 -4.02 28.21 1.65
C ALA A 108 -4.57 27.01 0.86
N ILE A 109 -3.70 26.14 0.33
CA ILE A 109 -4.12 24.88 -0.33
C ILE A 109 -4.73 23.92 0.71
N MET A 110 -4.10 23.78 1.88
CA MET A 110 -4.60 22.98 3.00
C MET A 110 -5.99 23.47 3.45
N GLU A 111 -6.15 24.77 3.70
CA GLU A 111 -7.43 25.37 4.13
C GLU A 111 -8.53 25.17 3.07
N ARG A 112 -8.19 25.32 1.79
CA ARG A 112 -9.13 25.05 0.68
C ARG A 112 -9.60 23.60 0.68
N LEU A 113 -8.69 22.63 0.80
CA LEU A 113 -9.06 21.22 0.83
C LEU A 113 -9.92 20.92 2.07
N SER A 114 -9.56 21.44 3.24
CA SER A 114 -10.34 21.29 4.48
C SER A 114 -11.77 21.82 4.32
N LYS A 115 -11.92 23.01 3.71
CA LYS A 115 -13.23 23.63 3.44
C LYS A 115 -14.05 22.81 2.45
N LEU A 116 -13.44 22.33 1.37
CA LEU A 116 -14.11 21.46 0.39
C LEU A 116 -14.63 20.18 1.07
N LEU A 117 -13.78 19.50 1.82
CA LEU A 117 -14.13 18.27 2.54
C LEU A 117 -15.26 18.52 3.56
N SER A 118 -15.22 19.62 4.30
CA SER A 118 -16.30 19.99 5.23
C SER A 118 -17.64 20.25 4.51
N THR A 119 -17.58 20.93 3.37
CA THR A 119 -18.77 21.20 2.53
C THR A 119 -19.39 19.91 2.00
N LEU A 120 -18.57 18.97 1.52
CA LEU A 120 -19.01 17.68 0.98
C LEU A 120 -19.70 16.77 2.01
N LYS A 121 -19.56 17.02 3.31
CA LYS A 121 -20.30 16.29 4.37
C LYS A 121 -21.79 16.62 4.36
N THR A 122 -22.16 17.84 3.98
CA THR A 122 -23.56 18.32 3.99
C THR A 122 -24.12 18.54 2.60
N HIS A 123 -23.25 18.81 1.61
CA HIS A 123 -23.62 19.13 0.24
C HIS A 123 -22.77 18.29 -0.73
N PRO A 124 -23.13 17.01 -0.97
CA PRO A 124 -22.46 16.19 -1.97
C PRO A 124 -22.66 16.77 -3.37
N VAL A 125 -21.72 16.52 -4.28
CA VAL A 125 -21.80 16.95 -5.68
C VAL A 125 -22.52 15.88 -6.50
N ILE A 126 -23.48 16.28 -7.34
CA ILE A 126 -24.22 15.38 -8.22
C ILE A 126 -23.54 15.37 -9.59
N VAL A 127 -23.22 14.17 -10.09
CA VAL A 127 -22.91 13.93 -11.50
C VAL A 127 -24.20 13.53 -12.18
N ALA A 128 -24.68 14.38 -13.08
CA ALA A 128 -25.88 14.09 -13.85
C ALA A 128 -25.66 12.87 -14.76
N MET A 129 -26.76 12.20 -15.08
CA MET A 129 -26.78 11.16 -16.12
C MET A 129 -26.38 11.77 -17.45
N ASP A 130 -25.55 11.06 -18.21
CA ASP A 130 -25.15 11.42 -19.56
C ASP A 130 -24.86 10.11 -20.33
N GLU A 131 -25.70 9.84 -21.33
CA GLU A 131 -25.71 8.57 -22.07
C GLU A 131 -24.45 8.34 -22.89
N GLU A 132 -23.72 9.39 -23.27
CA GLU A 132 -22.58 9.27 -24.17
C GLU A 132 -21.26 9.16 -23.40
N ASN A 133 -21.11 9.94 -22.33
CA ASN A 133 -19.83 10.08 -21.65
C ASN A 133 -19.92 10.04 -20.11
N GLY A 134 -21.12 9.83 -19.54
CA GLY A 134 -21.37 9.89 -18.10
C GLY A 134 -21.95 8.62 -17.48
N PRO A 135 -22.36 8.69 -16.20
CA PRO A 135 -22.95 7.54 -15.54
C PRO A 135 -24.35 7.25 -16.09
N GLU A 136 -24.69 5.96 -16.18
CA GLU A 136 -26.03 5.49 -16.59
C GLU A 136 -27.15 5.99 -15.67
N VAL A 137 -26.83 6.29 -14.41
CA VAL A 137 -27.73 6.89 -13.42
C VAL A 137 -27.01 8.00 -12.67
N PRO A 138 -27.70 9.06 -12.21
CA PRO A 138 -27.06 10.13 -11.47
C PRO A 138 -26.24 9.61 -10.28
N MET A 139 -24.99 10.06 -10.16
CA MET A 139 -24.07 9.63 -9.12
C MET A 139 -23.81 10.76 -8.11
N LEU A 140 -23.82 10.42 -6.82
CA LEU A 140 -23.33 11.33 -5.78
C LEU A 140 -21.83 11.16 -5.55
N VAL A 141 -21.09 12.27 -5.60
CA VAL A 141 -19.73 12.40 -5.07
C VAL A 141 -19.84 12.91 -3.63
N THR A 142 -19.68 11.99 -2.68
CA THR A 142 -19.79 12.25 -1.25
C THR A 142 -18.43 12.49 -0.61
N TYR A 143 -18.41 13.06 0.59
CA TYR A 143 -17.21 13.15 1.43
C TYR A 143 -16.42 11.83 1.47
N SER A 144 -17.09 10.71 1.77
CA SER A 144 -16.42 9.41 1.88
C SER A 144 -15.78 8.94 0.58
N LYS A 145 -16.37 9.26 -0.58
CA LYS A 145 -15.80 8.96 -1.89
C LYS A 145 -14.54 9.79 -2.16
N VAL A 146 -14.54 11.06 -1.78
CA VAL A 146 -13.36 11.94 -1.91
C VAL A 146 -12.26 11.55 -0.93
N MET A 147 -12.59 11.12 0.29
CA MET A 147 -11.60 10.57 1.23
C MET A 147 -10.93 9.29 0.69
N ARG A 148 -11.68 8.41 0.02
CA ARG A 148 -11.11 7.23 -0.64
C ARG A 148 -10.18 7.61 -1.80
N LEU A 149 -10.57 8.61 -2.61
CA LEU A 149 -9.71 9.16 -3.66
C LEU A 149 -8.42 9.75 -3.07
N LEU A 150 -8.54 10.53 -1.98
CA LEU A 150 -7.39 11.08 -1.27
C LEU A 150 -6.45 9.96 -0.82
N SER A 151 -6.96 8.92 -0.17
CA SER A 151 -6.14 7.77 0.26
C SER A 151 -5.40 7.10 -0.90
N SER A 152 -6.09 6.86 -2.03
CA SER A 152 -5.45 6.31 -3.24
C SER A 152 -4.38 7.25 -3.82
N THR A 153 -4.65 8.56 -3.78
CA THR A 153 -3.71 9.59 -4.24
C THR A 153 -2.43 9.60 -3.39
N LEU A 154 -2.56 9.51 -2.08
CA LEU A 154 -1.42 9.47 -1.15
C LEU A 154 -0.59 8.19 -1.30
N TYR A 155 -1.19 7.10 -1.81
CA TYR A 155 -0.49 5.85 -2.10
C TYR A 155 0.41 5.96 -3.35
N GLN A 156 0.06 6.82 -4.31
CA GLN A 156 0.80 7.00 -5.57
C GLN A 156 0.98 8.48 -5.92
N PRO A 157 1.66 9.27 -5.08
CA PRO A 157 1.69 10.72 -5.18
C PRO A 157 2.32 11.21 -6.49
N GLN A 158 3.37 10.52 -6.94
CA GLN A 158 4.07 10.76 -8.21
C GLN A 158 3.13 10.84 -9.42
N TYR A 159 2.11 9.98 -9.46
CA TYR A 159 1.22 9.82 -10.61
C TYR A 159 -0.12 10.51 -10.42
N GLN A 160 -0.61 10.56 -9.18
CA GLN A 160 -1.98 10.94 -8.90
C GLN A 160 -2.15 12.40 -8.47
N PHE A 161 -1.12 13.09 -7.96
CA PHE A 161 -1.27 14.47 -7.45
C PHE A 161 -1.82 15.44 -8.50
N GLU A 162 -1.38 15.34 -9.74
CA GLU A 162 -1.87 16.19 -10.82
C GLU A 162 -3.36 15.95 -11.09
N SER A 163 -3.76 14.67 -11.27
CA SER A 163 -5.16 14.29 -11.48
C SER A 163 -6.03 14.68 -10.29
N PHE A 164 -5.54 14.41 -9.07
CA PHE A 164 -6.23 14.75 -7.84
C PHE A 164 -6.50 16.25 -7.77
N SER A 165 -5.50 17.09 -8.05
CA SER A 165 -5.65 18.54 -8.05
C SER A 165 -6.76 19.03 -8.99
N LYS A 166 -6.90 18.43 -10.17
CA LYS A 166 -7.96 18.74 -11.14
C LYS A 166 -9.33 18.35 -10.62
N ILE A 167 -9.44 17.16 -10.02
CA ILE A 167 -10.69 16.64 -9.47
C ILE A 167 -11.18 17.53 -8.32
N ILE A 168 -10.33 17.83 -7.34
CA ILE A 168 -10.77 18.62 -6.18
C ILE A 168 -11.07 20.08 -6.55
N ALA A 169 -10.39 20.65 -7.55
CA ALA A 169 -10.71 21.97 -8.09
C ALA A 169 -12.09 22.00 -8.78
N ALA A 170 -12.40 20.97 -9.57
CA ALA A 170 -13.71 20.85 -10.21
C ALA A 170 -14.85 20.69 -9.18
N LEU A 171 -14.60 19.93 -8.11
CA LEU A 171 -15.57 19.73 -7.04
C LEU A 171 -15.89 21.03 -6.28
N GLU A 172 -14.94 21.97 -6.12
CA GLU A 172 -15.25 23.31 -5.60
C GLU A 172 -16.24 24.06 -6.48
N GLY A 173 -16.16 23.88 -7.80
CA GLY A 173 -17.10 24.39 -8.80
C GLY A 173 -18.41 23.60 -8.91
N LYS A 174 -18.64 22.61 -8.02
CA LYS A 174 -19.76 21.65 -8.09
C LYS A 174 -19.78 20.80 -9.36
N ASP A 175 -18.64 20.61 -9.99
CA ASP A 175 -18.47 19.71 -11.11
C ASP A 175 -17.86 18.39 -10.63
N GLY A 176 -18.67 17.32 -10.63
CA GLY A 176 -18.24 15.98 -10.26
C GLY A 176 -17.77 15.14 -11.44
N ARG A 177 -17.78 15.67 -12.66
CA ARG A 177 -17.45 14.90 -13.87
C ARG A 177 -16.00 14.38 -13.87
N PRO A 178 -14.97 15.18 -13.50
CA PRO A 178 -13.61 14.66 -13.42
C PRO A 178 -13.44 13.53 -12.40
N PHE A 179 -14.21 13.56 -11.29
CA PHE A 179 -14.23 12.47 -10.32
C PHE A 179 -14.78 11.18 -10.95
N TYR A 180 -15.88 11.28 -11.70
CA TYR A 180 -16.49 10.14 -12.38
C TYR A 180 -15.54 9.50 -13.39
N GLU A 181 -14.92 10.31 -14.25
CA GLU A 181 -14.00 9.88 -15.30
C GLU A 181 -12.72 9.24 -14.74
N HIS A 182 -12.28 9.65 -13.55
CA HIS A 182 -11.14 9.01 -12.87
C HIS A 182 -11.39 7.52 -12.59
N TYR A 183 -12.63 7.15 -12.23
CA TYR A 183 -13.02 5.75 -11.96
C TYR A 183 -13.59 5.03 -13.19
N HIS A 184 -13.99 5.76 -14.23
CA HIS A 184 -14.56 5.23 -15.46
C HIS A 184 -13.84 5.86 -16.66
N PRO A 185 -12.53 5.59 -16.83
CA PRO A 185 -11.77 6.25 -17.85
C PRO A 185 -12.26 5.77 -19.23
N SER A 186 -12.68 6.71 -20.07
CA SER A 186 -13.15 6.46 -21.45
C SER A 186 -12.09 5.85 -22.37
N LYS A 187 -10.83 5.85 -21.92
CA LYS A 187 -9.74 5.01 -22.43
C LYS A 187 -9.18 4.22 -21.27
N LEU A 188 -9.09 2.89 -21.40
CA LEU A 188 -8.26 2.06 -20.52
C LEU A 188 -6.87 2.70 -20.45
N THR A 189 -6.59 3.43 -19.37
CA THR A 189 -5.23 3.79 -19.04
C THR A 189 -4.61 2.48 -18.58
N PRO A 190 -3.51 2.00 -19.19
CA PRO A 190 -2.79 0.90 -18.62
C PRO A 190 -2.26 1.41 -17.29
N ALA A 191 -2.94 1.12 -16.19
CA ALA A 191 -2.35 1.25 -14.88
C ALA A 191 -1.21 0.23 -14.87
N PRO A 192 0.06 0.65 -14.76
CA PRO A 192 1.13 -0.30 -14.59
C PRO A 192 1.10 -0.71 -13.12
N ILE A 193 0.41 -1.81 -12.81
CA ILE A 193 0.48 -2.42 -11.47
C ILE A 193 1.67 -3.42 -11.41
N CYS A 194 2.62 -3.32 -12.36
CA CYS A 194 3.61 -4.33 -12.78
C CYS A 194 3.02 -5.36 -13.76
N SER A 195 3.71 -5.65 -14.88
CA SER A 195 3.42 -6.84 -15.70
C SER A 195 4.61 -7.81 -15.62
N PRO A 196 4.46 -8.97 -14.94
CA PRO A 196 5.53 -9.94 -14.74
C PRO A 196 5.29 -11.30 -15.43
N GLN A 197 5.09 -11.37 -16.75
CA GLN A 197 5.14 -12.64 -17.51
C GLN A 197 5.71 -12.43 -18.92
N PRO A 198 6.55 -13.37 -19.46
CA PRO A 198 6.77 -13.45 -20.90
C PRO A 198 5.51 -14.04 -21.54
N ILE A 199 4.76 -13.16 -22.20
CA ILE A 199 3.59 -13.54 -22.98
C ILE A 199 4.10 -14.13 -24.29
N SER A 200 3.64 -15.32 -24.67
CA SER A 200 3.77 -15.76 -26.07
C SER A 200 3.19 -14.65 -26.95
N PRO A 201 3.86 -14.20 -28.04
CA PRO A 201 3.39 -13.09 -28.87
C PRO A 201 2.02 -13.32 -29.56
N LEU A 202 1.33 -14.42 -29.23
CA LEU A 202 0.08 -14.89 -29.83
C LEU A 202 -1.08 -15.09 -28.82
N GLU A 203 -0.91 -14.92 -27.50
CA GLU A 203 -1.99 -15.15 -26.52
C GLU A 203 -2.48 -13.87 -25.81
N PRO A 204 -3.82 -13.66 -25.69
CA PRO A 204 -4.40 -12.61 -24.86
C PRO A 204 -4.34 -12.97 -23.36
N LEU A 205 -4.06 -12.00 -22.50
CA LEU A 205 -3.96 -12.16 -21.05
C LEU A 205 -5.25 -12.79 -20.46
N PRO A 206 -5.15 -13.83 -19.61
CA PRO A 206 -6.29 -14.27 -18.83
C PRO A 206 -6.66 -13.18 -17.83
N VAL A 207 -7.96 -12.91 -17.71
CA VAL A 207 -8.50 -12.08 -16.62
C VAL A 207 -8.14 -12.78 -15.31
N ILE A 208 -7.15 -12.25 -14.59
CA ILE A 208 -6.89 -12.68 -13.22
C ILE A 208 -8.11 -12.20 -12.43
N ILE A 209 -8.98 -13.13 -12.04
CA ILE A 209 -9.95 -12.88 -10.99
C ILE A 209 -9.11 -12.83 -9.71
N GLU A 210 -8.52 -11.66 -9.43
CA GLU A 210 -7.84 -11.40 -8.17
C GLU A 210 -8.82 -11.75 -7.03
N GLY A 211 -8.29 -12.27 -5.93
CA GLY A 211 -9.08 -12.84 -4.84
C GLY A 211 -10.28 -11.96 -4.43
N THR A 212 -11.32 -12.58 -3.89
CA THR A 212 -12.51 -11.82 -3.48
C THR A 212 -12.15 -10.76 -2.45
N GLU A 213 -12.95 -9.69 -2.35
CA GLU A 213 -12.78 -8.63 -1.34
C GLU A 213 -12.69 -9.18 0.10
N ASP A 214 -13.21 -10.40 0.32
CA ASP A 214 -13.16 -11.11 1.61
C ASP A 214 -11.77 -11.66 1.97
N ALA A 215 -10.89 -11.90 1.01
CA ALA A 215 -9.62 -12.60 1.24
C ALA A 215 -8.72 -11.85 2.24
N PHE A 216 -8.55 -10.54 2.04
CA PHE A 216 -7.71 -9.72 2.91
C PHE A 216 -8.23 -9.67 4.36
N PRO A 217 -9.51 -9.32 4.64
CA PRO A 217 -10.08 -9.42 5.97
C PRO A 217 -9.94 -10.80 6.61
N VAL A 218 -10.06 -11.87 5.82
CA VAL A 218 -9.92 -13.25 6.31
C VAL A 218 -8.51 -13.55 6.79
N ILE A 219 -7.51 -13.17 5.99
CA ILE A 219 -6.09 -13.36 6.30
C ILE A 219 -5.67 -12.50 7.49
N MET A 220 -5.99 -11.21 7.45
CA MET A 220 -5.67 -10.26 8.53
C MET A 220 -6.20 -10.76 9.88
N CYS A 221 -7.46 -11.20 9.95
CA CYS A 221 -8.01 -11.70 11.20
C CYS A 221 -7.49 -13.08 11.64
N ALA A 222 -6.90 -13.86 10.73
CA ALA A 222 -6.19 -15.08 11.09
C ALA A 222 -4.85 -14.75 11.77
N ASP A 223 -4.18 -13.68 11.31
CA ASP A 223 -2.90 -13.21 11.86
C ASP A 223 -3.06 -12.31 13.09
N HIS A 224 -4.18 -11.61 13.27
CA HIS A 224 -4.44 -10.77 14.45
C HIS A 224 -4.90 -11.59 15.66
N PRO A 225 -4.65 -11.15 16.91
CA PRO A 225 -5.09 -11.86 18.11
C PRO A 225 -6.61 -12.10 18.10
N ALA A 226 -7.07 -13.04 18.91
CA ALA A 226 -8.51 -13.25 19.06
C ALA A 226 -9.11 -12.05 19.80
N VAL A 227 -10.00 -11.34 19.11
CA VAL A 227 -10.74 -10.21 19.67
C VAL A 227 -12.19 -10.63 19.88
N HIS A 228 -12.55 -10.83 21.14
CA HIS A 228 -13.91 -11.17 21.55
C HIS A 228 -14.40 -10.12 22.55
N ASN A 229 -15.69 -9.79 22.47
CA ASN A 229 -16.38 -8.95 23.45
C ASN A 229 -15.87 -7.50 23.53
N LEU A 230 -15.46 -6.91 22.41
CA LEU A 230 -15.25 -5.46 22.34
C LEU A 230 -16.52 -4.73 22.77
N THR A 231 -16.39 -3.86 23.78
CA THR A 231 -17.46 -2.96 24.20
C THR A 231 -17.55 -1.77 23.24
N LEU A 232 -18.66 -1.02 23.30
CA LEU A 232 -18.77 0.21 22.52
C LEU A 232 -17.75 1.25 23.00
N GLU A 233 -17.45 1.28 24.29
CA GLU A 233 -16.44 2.15 24.87
C GLU A 233 -15.02 1.83 24.39
N ASP A 234 -14.70 0.54 24.21
CA ASP A 234 -13.40 0.12 23.65
C ASP A 234 -13.27 0.52 22.19
N VAL A 235 -14.32 0.26 21.39
CA VAL A 235 -14.37 0.68 19.98
C VAL A 235 -14.24 2.19 19.84
N GLN A 236 -14.92 2.97 20.69
CA GLN A 236 -14.83 4.43 20.66
C GLN A 236 -13.40 4.90 20.98
N ARG A 237 -12.77 4.35 22.03
CA ARG A 237 -11.40 4.71 22.43
C ARG A 237 -10.39 4.41 21.32
N GLU A 238 -10.52 3.26 20.68
CA GLU A 238 -9.70 2.86 19.53
C GLU A 238 -9.91 3.79 18.33
N ALA A 239 -11.18 4.07 18.00
CA ALA A 239 -11.52 5.00 16.93
C ALA A 239 -10.94 6.40 17.18
N ASP A 240 -11.08 6.95 18.38
CA ASP A 240 -10.55 8.26 18.76
C ASP A 240 -9.02 8.29 18.58
N THR A 241 -8.33 7.22 19.00
CA THR A 241 -6.88 7.09 18.84
C THR A 241 -6.46 7.15 17.37
N ILE A 242 -7.13 6.39 16.49
CA ILE A 242 -6.82 6.36 15.05
C ILE A 242 -7.21 7.69 14.36
N LEU A 243 -8.31 8.32 14.77
CA LEU A 243 -8.76 9.61 14.23
C LEU A 243 -7.79 10.75 14.59
N ASP A 244 -7.24 10.74 15.81
CA ASP A 244 -6.27 11.73 16.27
C ASP A 244 -4.90 11.58 15.61
N LEU A 245 -4.56 10.38 15.13
CA LEU A 245 -3.28 10.10 14.48
C LEU A 245 -3.17 10.66 13.06
N SER A 246 -4.27 10.72 12.31
CA SER A 246 -4.26 11.29 10.96
C SER A 246 -5.64 11.82 10.57
N PRO A 247 -5.81 13.14 10.36
CA PRO A 247 -7.01 13.70 9.77
C PRO A 247 -7.21 13.26 8.30
N ALA A 248 -6.15 12.84 7.61
CA ALA A 248 -6.18 12.46 6.21
C ALA A 248 -6.78 11.07 5.98
N THR A 249 -6.37 10.06 6.76
CA THR A 249 -6.79 8.66 6.54
C THR A 249 -7.22 7.93 7.81
N GLY A 250 -7.18 8.55 8.98
CA GLY A 250 -7.57 7.91 10.24
C GLY A 250 -8.97 7.30 10.18
N ALA A 251 -9.95 8.07 9.67
CA ALA A 251 -11.34 7.60 9.53
C ALA A 251 -11.49 6.38 8.60
N LEU A 252 -10.61 6.21 7.61
CA LEU A 252 -10.61 5.05 6.71
C LEU A 252 -10.02 3.80 7.37
N ASN A 253 -9.23 3.98 8.43
CA ASN A 253 -8.52 2.90 9.11
C ASN A 253 -9.24 2.36 10.34
N VAL A 254 -10.15 3.12 10.94
CA VAL A 254 -10.99 2.67 12.07
C VAL A 254 -11.63 1.28 11.84
N PRO A 255 -12.20 0.96 10.65
CA PRO A 255 -12.82 -0.35 10.46
C PRO A 255 -11.88 -1.55 10.57
N TYR A 256 -10.55 -1.40 10.38
CA TYR A 256 -9.62 -2.54 10.39
C TYR A 256 -9.61 -3.28 11.73
N GLN A 257 -9.60 -2.55 12.85
CA GLN A 257 -9.63 -3.15 14.19
C GLN A 257 -10.97 -3.83 14.49
N MET A 258 -12.08 -3.25 13.99
CA MET A 258 -13.43 -3.79 14.18
C MET A 258 -13.70 -5.04 13.34
N THR A 259 -13.03 -5.17 12.19
CA THR A 259 -13.29 -6.23 11.19
C THR A 259 -13.11 -7.64 11.76
N CYS A 260 -12.26 -7.81 12.76
CA CYS A 260 -11.97 -9.12 13.37
C CYS A 260 -12.84 -9.46 14.58
N ASN A 261 -13.69 -8.54 15.03
CA ASN A 261 -14.53 -8.74 16.21
C ASN A 261 -15.47 -9.94 16.01
N GLN A 262 -15.60 -10.77 17.05
CA GLN A 262 -16.49 -11.95 17.07
C GLN A 262 -16.15 -13.03 16.02
N ARG A 263 -14.98 -12.95 15.37
CA ARG A 263 -14.55 -14.00 14.44
C ARG A 263 -14.18 -15.27 15.21
N THR A 264 -15.00 -16.31 15.04
CA THR A 264 -14.86 -17.58 15.79
C THR A 264 -13.93 -18.57 15.13
N THR A 265 -13.77 -18.53 13.80
CA THR A 265 -12.85 -19.43 13.08
C THR A 265 -11.43 -18.89 13.18
N ARG A 266 -10.52 -19.72 13.70
CA ARG A 266 -9.10 -19.40 13.92
C ARG A 266 -8.22 -20.32 13.08
N PRO A 267 -7.04 -19.85 12.64
CA PRO A 267 -6.11 -20.72 11.95
C PRO A 267 -5.59 -21.81 12.88
N ARG A 268 -5.40 -23.03 12.37
CA ARG A 268 -4.78 -24.14 13.11
C ARG A 268 -3.31 -23.88 13.39
N TRP A 269 -2.65 -23.13 12.51
CA TRP A 269 -1.24 -22.79 12.60
C TRP A 269 -1.09 -21.28 12.52
N ARG A 270 -0.51 -20.72 13.57
CA ARG A 270 -0.26 -19.30 13.74
C ARG A 270 1.16 -19.12 14.22
N PHE A 271 1.80 -18.04 13.79
CA PHE A 271 3.13 -17.67 14.20
C PHE A 271 3.09 -16.26 14.76
N ASP A 272 3.19 -16.14 16.09
CA ASP A 272 3.16 -14.86 16.82
C ASP A 272 4.56 -14.28 17.06
N GLY A 273 5.58 -14.85 16.40
CA GLY A 273 6.98 -14.53 16.62
C GLY A 273 7.72 -15.55 17.52
N PRO A 274 8.95 -15.24 17.95
CA PRO A 274 9.65 -13.97 17.71
C PRO A 274 9.99 -13.77 16.23
N PHE A 275 9.87 -12.53 15.74
CA PHE A 275 10.28 -12.13 14.38
C PHE A 275 11.78 -11.85 14.34
N GLU A 276 12.57 -12.79 14.84
CA GLU A 276 14.01 -12.63 15.04
C GLU A 276 14.73 -13.93 14.68
N ALA A 277 15.69 -13.85 13.75
CA ALA A 277 16.48 -15.00 13.36
C ALA A 277 17.78 -14.59 12.64
N LYS A 278 18.82 -15.43 12.76
CA LYS A 278 20.02 -15.33 11.93
C LYS A 278 19.79 -16.09 10.62
N THR A 279 19.44 -15.38 9.56
CA THR A 279 19.20 -15.96 8.24
C THR A 279 20.49 -16.42 7.56
N SER A 280 20.37 -17.38 6.64
CA SER A 280 21.44 -17.87 5.78
C SER A 280 22.14 -16.75 4.98
N HIS A 281 21.37 -15.73 4.58
CA HIS A 281 21.84 -14.52 3.94
C HIS A 281 21.11 -13.31 4.52
N PRO A 282 21.78 -12.16 4.67
CA PRO A 282 21.16 -10.92 5.08
C PRO A 282 19.93 -10.52 4.25
N ILE A 283 18.96 -9.92 4.93
CA ILE A 283 17.76 -9.33 4.31
C ILE A 283 18.06 -7.89 3.91
N LEU A 284 17.58 -7.47 2.73
CA LEU A 284 17.49 -6.05 2.38
C LEU A 284 16.10 -5.53 2.69
N PHE A 285 16.01 -4.55 3.58
CA PHE A 285 14.80 -3.79 3.83
C PHE A 285 14.84 -2.50 2.99
N ILE A 286 13.77 -2.19 2.29
CA ILE A 286 13.59 -0.96 1.51
C ILE A 286 12.43 -0.18 2.10
N ALA A 287 12.63 1.12 2.32
CA ALA A 287 11.57 1.99 2.77
C ALA A 287 11.72 3.40 2.19
N ASN A 288 10.58 4.02 1.91
CA ASN A 288 10.51 5.43 1.55
C ASN A 288 10.72 6.31 2.77
N GLN A 289 11.21 7.53 2.55
CA GLN A 289 11.36 8.56 3.58
C GLN A 289 10.00 8.93 4.20
N ALA A 290 8.95 8.91 3.38
CA ALA A 290 7.57 9.01 3.81
C ALA A 290 6.72 8.02 3.00
N ASP A 291 6.08 7.10 3.70
CA ASP A 291 5.18 6.10 3.14
C ASP A 291 3.86 6.14 3.91
N ASN A 292 2.73 6.34 3.23
CA ASN A 292 1.46 6.57 3.90
C ASN A 292 0.84 5.29 4.50
N ILE A 293 1.40 4.10 4.25
CA ILE A 293 0.90 2.81 4.74
C ILE A 293 1.97 2.02 5.50
N THR A 294 3.22 2.09 5.06
CA THR A 294 4.35 1.28 5.54
C THR A 294 5.57 2.13 5.88
N PRO A 295 5.50 2.95 6.94
CA PRO A 295 6.49 3.98 7.22
C PRO A 295 7.88 3.42 7.49
N LEU A 296 8.91 4.26 7.33
CA LEU A 296 10.32 3.91 7.56
C LEU A 296 10.60 3.28 8.93
N VAL A 297 9.84 3.68 9.96
CA VAL A 297 9.97 3.09 11.30
C VAL A 297 9.70 1.58 11.30
N SER A 298 8.74 1.11 10.50
CA SER A 298 8.41 -0.31 10.39
C SER A 298 9.58 -1.12 9.83
N ALA A 299 10.25 -0.61 8.79
CA ALA A 299 11.43 -1.25 8.23
C ALA A 299 12.58 -1.33 9.24
N ARG A 300 12.79 -0.27 10.04
CA ARG A 300 13.81 -0.24 11.11
C ARG A 300 13.49 -1.23 12.22
N ASN A 301 12.23 -1.30 12.65
CA ASN A 301 11.76 -2.23 13.67
C ASN A 301 11.93 -3.69 13.22
N ASN A 302 11.56 -3.99 11.97
CA ASN A 302 11.72 -5.32 11.40
C ASN A 302 13.21 -5.70 11.26
N SER A 303 14.05 -4.79 10.74
CA SER A 303 15.49 -5.03 10.54
C SER A 303 16.22 -5.34 11.86
N ALA A 304 15.78 -4.77 12.99
CA ALA A 304 16.37 -5.02 14.30
C ALA A 304 16.33 -6.50 14.72
N GLY A 305 15.36 -7.28 14.22
CA GLY A 305 15.25 -8.71 14.50
C GLY A 305 16.15 -9.61 13.65
N PHE A 306 16.74 -9.08 12.57
CA PHE A 306 17.50 -9.89 11.60
C PHE A 306 18.95 -9.40 11.50
N PRO A 307 19.88 -10.00 12.27
CA PRO A 307 21.28 -9.59 12.29
C PRO A 307 21.93 -9.58 10.91
N GLY A 308 22.65 -8.51 10.61
CA GLY A 308 23.34 -8.32 9.33
C GLY A 308 22.45 -7.76 8.20
N SER A 309 21.14 -7.61 8.43
CA SER A 309 20.26 -6.91 7.49
C SER A 309 20.59 -5.42 7.37
N ILE A 310 20.16 -4.81 6.26
CA ILE A 310 20.34 -3.37 6.00
C ILE A 310 19.01 -2.76 5.59
N VAL A 311 18.77 -1.52 6.05
CA VAL A 311 17.66 -0.68 5.59
C VAL A 311 18.20 0.32 4.58
N LEU A 312 17.73 0.22 3.34
CA LEU A 312 17.92 1.21 2.29
C LEU A 312 16.75 2.20 2.35
N VAL A 313 17.08 3.49 2.53
CA VAL A 313 16.09 4.56 2.57
C VAL A 313 16.03 5.27 1.23
N GLN A 314 14.82 5.53 0.76
CA GLN A 314 14.60 6.22 -0.50
C GLN A 314 14.02 7.58 -0.20
N ASN A 315 14.73 8.62 -0.62
CA ASN A 315 14.28 10.00 -0.60
C ASN A 315 13.26 10.21 -1.73
N SER A 316 12.18 9.45 -1.64
CA SER A 316 11.08 9.41 -2.58
C SER A 316 9.79 9.28 -1.80
N TYR A 317 8.72 9.55 -2.54
CA TYR A 317 7.38 9.13 -2.18
C TYR A 317 7.00 8.00 -3.17
N GLY A 318 7.66 6.83 -3.09
CA GLY A 318 7.39 5.65 -3.95
C GLY A 318 8.59 4.75 -4.34
N TYR A 319 8.27 3.67 -5.08
CA TYR A 319 9.02 2.43 -5.37
C TYR A 319 10.39 2.45 -6.10
N ILE A 320 11.25 1.42 -5.91
CA ILE A 320 12.57 1.21 -6.60
C ILE A 320 12.95 -0.29 -6.80
N ASN A 321 13.86 -0.54 -7.77
CA ASN A 321 14.34 -1.86 -8.23
C ASN A 321 15.89 -1.94 -8.38
N ALA A 322 16.63 -2.66 -7.50
CA ALA A 322 18.09 -2.89 -7.72
C ALA A 322 18.85 -4.04 -6.97
N TYR A 323 18.29 -4.90 -6.11
CA TYR A 323 19.13 -5.84 -5.30
C TYR A 323 19.39 -7.24 -5.89
N PHE A 324 18.58 -7.69 -6.85
CA PHE A 324 18.53 -9.11 -7.23
C PHE A 324 19.77 -9.67 -7.95
N GLN A 325 20.70 -8.83 -8.40
CA GLN A 325 21.77 -9.24 -9.33
C GLN A 325 22.97 -9.90 -8.65
N ASN A 326 23.50 -9.33 -7.58
CA ASN A 326 24.74 -9.81 -6.95
C ASN A 326 24.59 -10.11 -5.45
N GLY A 327 23.46 -9.76 -4.83
CA GLY A 327 23.26 -9.91 -3.38
C GLY A 327 24.17 -9.03 -2.54
N SER A 328 24.79 -8.01 -3.14
CA SER A 328 25.50 -6.98 -2.39
C SER A 328 24.48 -6.05 -1.76
N LEU A 329 24.56 -5.88 -0.45
CA LEU A 329 23.77 -4.87 0.24
C LEU A 329 24.40 -3.49 0.00
N PRO A 330 23.59 -2.42 -0.07
CA PRO A 330 24.13 -1.06 -0.05
C PRO A 330 24.84 -0.80 1.28
N GLU A 331 25.68 0.24 1.31
CA GLU A 331 26.29 0.71 2.55
C GLU A 331 25.20 1.06 3.58
N ALA A 332 25.46 0.78 4.86
CA ALA A 332 24.52 1.11 5.92
C ALA A 332 24.26 2.62 5.96
N GLY A 333 22.99 3.00 6.00
CA GLY A 333 22.59 4.42 5.96
C GLY A 333 22.60 5.04 4.56
N LYS A 334 22.76 4.25 3.50
CA LYS A 334 22.62 4.75 2.13
C LYS A 334 21.21 5.27 1.89
N GLU A 335 21.15 6.52 1.43
CA GLU A 335 19.95 7.15 0.89
C GLU A 335 20.04 7.20 -0.64
N CYS A 336 18.91 6.97 -1.31
CA CYS A 336 18.77 7.08 -2.76
C CYS A 336 17.73 8.15 -3.10
N GLU A 337 18.03 9.02 -4.06
CA GLU A 337 17.05 9.98 -4.58
C GLU A 337 16.01 9.29 -5.47
N GLY A 338 14.78 9.80 -5.46
CA GLY A 338 13.73 9.34 -6.37
C GLY A 338 13.96 9.77 -7.82
N ASP A 339 13.54 8.95 -8.78
CA ASP A 339 13.71 9.20 -10.21
C ASP A 339 12.79 10.31 -10.76
N SER A 340 11.73 10.66 -10.05
CA SER A 340 10.79 11.71 -10.43
C SER A 340 10.24 12.45 -9.21
N GLN A 341 9.56 13.58 -9.44
CA GLN A 341 8.83 14.33 -8.42
C GLN A 341 7.38 14.56 -8.85
N PRO A 342 6.42 14.66 -7.92
CA PRO A 342 5.05 15.02 -8.24
C PRO A 342 4.97 16.35 -9.03
N PHE A 343 4.07 16.43 -10.02
CA PHE A 343 3.97 17.55 -10.98
C PHE A 343 5.22 17.81 -11.86
N GLY A 344 6.25 16.96 -11.73
CA GLY A 344 7.42 16.94 -12.59
C GLY A 344 7.16 16.21 -13.92
N PRO A 345 8.12 16.29 -14.87
CA PRO A 345 8.07 15.45 -16.07
C PRO A 345 8.02 13.98 -15.67
N LYS A 346 7.12 13.22 -16.28
CA LYS A 346 7.02 11.77 -16.05
C LYS A 346 8.29 11.10 -16.57
N VAL A 347 9.08 10.53 -15.68
CA VAL A 347 10.27 9.74 -16.03
C VAL A 347 9.81 8.28 -16.22
N GLY A 348 10.23 7.63 -17.31
CA GLY A 348 10.11 6.17 -17.44
C GLY A 348 8.97 5.60 -18.30
N ASN A 349 8.83 6.02 -19.57
CA ASN A 349 8.26 5.11 -20.58
C ASN A 349 9.30 4.09 -21.11
N GLU A 350 10.59 4.26 -20.78
CA GLU A 350 11.65 3.32 -21.15
C GLU A 350 12.00 2.40 -19.98
N VAL A 351 11.38 1.22 -19.95
CA VAL A 351 11.91 0.10 -19.16
C VAL A 351 13.22 -0.35 -19.80
N ARG A 352 14.36 -0.06 -19.17
CA ARG A 352 15.64 -0.66 -19.57
C ARG A 352 15.65 -2.12 -19.11
N LEU A 353 15.18 -3.02 -19.97
CA LEU A 353 15.29 -4.46 -19.78
C LEU A 353 16.77 -4.87 -19.91
N TYR A 354 17.31 -5.49 -18.86
CA TYR A 354 18.60 -6.16 -18.93
C TYR A 354 18.48 -7.41 -19.79
N GLN A 355 19.13 -7.41 -20.96
CA GLN A 355 19.38 -8.63 -21.71
C GLN A 355 20.53 -9.38 -21.03
N SER A 356 20.23 -10.54 -20.44
CA SER A 356 21.27 -11.43 -19.92
C SER A 356 22.15 -11.95 -21.08
N PRO A 357 23.49 -11.86 -21.00
CA PRO A 357 24.38 -12.43 -22.01
C PRO A 357 24.48 -13.96 -21.97
N LEU A 358 23.71 -14.64 -21.11
CA LEU A 358 23.75 -16.10 -20.93
C LEU A 358 22.76 -16.87 -21.82
N PHE A 359 22.15 -16.22 -22.80
CA PHE A 359 21.44 -16.90 -23.89
C PHE A 359 21.99 -16.39 -25.24
N LEU A 360 23.10 -16.98 -25.65
CA LEU A 360 23.52 -17.16 -27.04
C LEU A 360 23.82 -18.65 -27.25
#